data_AF-A0A2J5PFU5-F1
#
_entry.id   AF-A0A2J5PFU5-F1
#
_cell.length_a   1.000
_cell.length_b   1.000
_cell.length_c   1.000
_cell.angle_alpha   90.00
_cell.angle_beta   90.00
_cell.angle_gamma   90.00
#
_symmetry.space_group_name_H-M   'P 1'
#
loop_
_entity.id
_entity.type
_entity.pdbx_description
1 polymer ?
#
loop_
_entity_poly.entity_id
_entity_poly.type
_entity_poly.pdbx_seq_one_letter_code
_entity_poly.pdbx_strand_id
1 'polypeptide(L)' 'MALPLLTSMYLGDRWEYLFRTEGDDFAIRAYGSALRDAERCHLALPVSDLWIFPKG' A
#
# COMPACT_ATOMS: atom_id res chain seq x y z
N MET A 1 8.21 -9.47 -3.03
CA MET A 1 7.59 -9.30 -4.37
C MET A 1 7.32 -7.82 -4.60
N ALA A 2 7.47 -7.31 -5.82
CA ALA A 2 7.13 -5.93 -6.15
C ALA A 2 5.68 -5.83 -6.64
N LEU A 3 4.90 -4.91 -6.06
CA LEU A 3 3.48 -4.71 -6.34
C LEU A 3 3.26 -3.46 -7.20
N PRO A 4 2.31 -3.48 -8.15
CA PRO A 4 2.00 -2.31 -8.97
C PRO A 4 1.33 -1.22 -8.13
N LEU A 5 1.91 -0.02 -8.14
CA LEU A 5 1.25 1.21 -7.66
C LEU A 5 0.20 1.63 -8.69
N LEU A 6 -1.06 1.65 -8.28
CA LEU A 6 -2.18 2.00 -9.15
C LEU A 6 -2.41 3.51 -9.20
N THR A 7 -2.35 4.16 -8.04
CA THR A 7 -2.55 5.60 -7.93
C THR A 7 -1.94 6.15 -6.65
N SER A 8 -1.56 7.42 -6.71
CA SER A 8 -1.14 8.26 -5.59
C SER A 8 -2.15 9.37 -5.39
N MET A 9 -2.74 9.47 -4.20
CA MET A 9 -3.77 10.45 -3.88
C MET A 9 -3.33 11.32 -2.69
N TYR A 10 -3.36 12.64 -2.86
CA TYR A 10 -3.08 13.56 -1.77
C TYR A 10 -4.32 13.76 -0.89
N LEU A 11 -4.20 13.49 0.42
CA LEU A 11 -5.31 13.55 1.39
C LEU A 11 -5.38 14.87 2.17
N GLY A 12 -4.48 15.81 1.89
CA GLY A 12 -4.39 17.11 2.55
C GLY A 12 -3.20 17.23 3.51
N ASP A 13 -2.86 16.16 4.23
CA ASP A 13 -1.72 16.03 5.14
C ASP A 13 -0.63 15.06 4.63
N ARG A 14 -1.04 14.04 3.88
CA ARG A 14 -0.16 12.97 3.39
C ARG A 14 -0.60 12.43 2.04
N TRP A 15 0.26 11.62 1.45
CA TRP A 15 -0.04 10.83 0.26
C TRP A 15 -0.52 9.44 0.65
N GLU A 16 -1.60 8.98 0.03
CA GLU A 16 -2.04 7.59 0.01
C GLU A 16 -1.57 6.94 -1.29
N TYR A 17 -1.00 5.74 -1.20
CA TYR A 17 -0.58 4.92 -2.32
C TYR A 17 -1.40 3.63 -2.35
N LEU A 18 -2.10 3.37 -3.45
CA LEU A 18 -2.95 2.19 -3.60
C LEU A 18 -2.26 1.11 -4.43
N PHE A 19 -2.16 -0.10 -3.86
CA PHE A 19 -1.62 -1.29 -4.49
C PHE A 19 -2.67 -2.41 -4.52
N ARG A 20 -2.57 -3.30 -5.51
CA ARG A 20 -3.34 -4.56 -5.58
C ARG A 20 -2.40 -5.74 -5.74
N THR A 21 -2.73 -6.86 -5.11
CA THR A 21 -2.00 -8.12 -5.28
C THR A 21 -2.30 -8.75 -6.65
N GLU A 22 -1.41 -9.60 -7.14
CA GLU A 22 -1.71 -10.45 -8.29
C GLU A 22 -2.94 -11.31 -7.96
N GLY A 23 -3.95 -11.32 -8.83
CA GLY A 23 -5.26 -11.95 -8.58
C GLY A 23 -6.35 -11.00 -8.07
N ASP A 24 -5.99 -9.76 -7.71
CA ASP A 24 -6.91 -8.74 -7.16
C ASP A 24 -7.59 -9.13 -5.83
N ASP A 25 -6.98 -10.05 -5.09
CA ASP A 25 -7.54 -10.59 -3.85
C ASP A 25 -7.57 -9.56 -2.70
N PHE A 26 -6.55 -8.69 -2.63
CA PHE A 26 -6.43 -7.71 -1.56
C PHE A 26 -5.91 -6.36 -2.06
N ALA A 27 -6.50 -5.29 -1.54
CA ALA A 27 -6.01 -3.93 -1.71
C ALA A 27 -5.10 -3.55 -0.52
N ILE A 28 -3.91 -3.01 -0.83
CA ILE A 28 -2.98 -2.53 0.18
C ILE A 28 -2.86 -1.01 0.03
N ARG A 29 -3.01 -0.29 1.14
CA ARG A 29 -2.82 1.15 1.21
C ARG A 29 -1.59 1.46 2.04
N ALA A 30 -0.69 2.24 1.48
CA ALA A 30 0.47 2.77 2.19
C ALA A 30 0.37 4.30 2.23
N TYR A 31 1.06 4.91 3.20
CA TYR A 31 1.09 6.35 3.36
C TYR A 31 2.51 6.89 3.33
N GLY A 32 2.69 8.09 2.80
CA GLY A 32 3.99 8.76 2.75
C GLY A 32 3.87 10.27 2.57
N SER A 33 5.02 10.93 2.46
CA SER A 33 5.13 12.40 2.43
C SER A 33 5.35 12.99 1.04
N ALA A 34 5.48 12.17 0.00
CA ALA A 34 5.81 12.62 -1.36
C ALA A 34 4.94 11.96 -2.43
N LEU A 35 4.78 12.61 -3.58
CA LEU A 35 4.18 11.98 -4.75
C LEU A 35 5.05 10.80 -5.22
N ARG A 36 4.40 9.71 -5.66
CA ARG A 36 5.04 8.59 -6.35
C ARG A 36 4.36 8.33 -7.68
N ASP A 37 5.15 8.08 -8.69
CA ASP A 37 4.67 7.69 -10.02
C ASP A 37 4.23 6.22 -10.03
N ALA A 38 3.39 5.86 -11.00
CA ALA A 38 2.93 4.49 -11.18
C ALA A 38 4.11 3.57 -11.56
N GLU A 39 4.64 2.86 -10.56
CA GLU A 39 5.76 1.93 -10.68
C GLU A 39 5.52 0.64 -9.86
N ARG A 40 6.34 -0.39 -10.07
CA ARG A 40 6.32 -1.56 -9.18
C ARG A 40 7.17 -1.27 -7.95
N CYS A 41 6.55 -1.27 -6.78
CA CYS A 41 7.20 -0.95 -5.50
C CYS A 41 7.38 -2.18 -4.62
N HIS A 42 8.43 -2.16 -3.81
CA HIS A 42 8.52 -3.02 -2.63
C HIS A 42 7.87 -2.33 -1.43
N LEU A 43 7.00 -3.05 -0.73
CA LEU A 43 6.35 -2.56 0.49
C LEU A 43 7.04 -3.15 1.72
N ALA A 44 7.28 -2.28 2.71
CA ALA A 44 7.65 -2.70 4.04
C ALA A 44 6.41 -2.65 4.93
N LEU A 45 6.13 -3.76 5.63
CA LEU A 45 5.08 -3.85 6.65
C LEU A 45 5.81 -4.01 8.00
N PRO A 46 6.00 -2.92 8.76
CA PRO A 46 6.64 -3.00 10.06
C PRO A 46 5.85 -3.92 10.99
N VAL A 47 6.56 -4.77 11.74
CA VAL A 47 5.94 -5.73 12.67
C VAL A 47 5.10 -5.00 13.73
N SER A 48 5.52 -3.79 14.13
CA SER A 48 4.79 -2.93 15.07
C SER A 48 3.40 -2.50 14.58
N ASP A 49 3.19 -2.49 13.26
CA ASP A 49 1.98 -1.99 12.60
C ASP A 49 1.21 -3.13 11.91
N LEU A 50 1.45 -4.39 12.32
CA LEU A 50 0.79 -5.58 11.77
C LEU A 50 -0.16 -6.20 12.80
N TRP A 51 -1.43 -6.33 12.42
CA TRP A 51 -2.45 -7.04 13.19
C TRP A 51 -2.96 -8.26 12.43
N ILE A 52 -2.92 -9.43 13.06
CA ILE A 52 -3.46 -10.68 12.52
C ILE A 52 -4.64 -11.09 13.40
N PHE A 53 -5.81 -11.24 12.77
CA PHE A 53 -7.02 -11.68 13.45
C PHE A 53 -7.27 -13.17 13.12
N PRO A 54 -7.64 -14.00 14.12
CA PRO A 54 -8.00 -15.38 13.86
C PRO A 54 -9.25 -15.46 12.98
N LYS A 55 -9.30 -16.50 12.14
CA LYS A 55 -10.52 -16.83 11.39
C LYS A 55 -11.52 -17.43 12.38
N GLY A 56 -12.74 -16.89 12.42
CA GLY A 56 -13.84 -17.42 13.22
C GLY A 56 -14.25 -18.83 12.81
#